data_AF-A0AAD9YRN6-F1
#
_entry.id   AF-A0AAD9YRN6-F1
#
_cell.length_a   1.000
_cell.length_b   1.000
_cell.length_c   1.000
_cell.angle_alpha   90.00
_cell.angle_beta   90.00
_cell.angle_gamma   90.00
#
_symmetry.space_group_name_H-M   'P 1'
#
loop_
_entity.id
_entity.type
_entity.pdbx_description
1 polymer ?
#
loop_
_entity_poly.entity_id
_entity_poly.type
_entity_poly.pdbx_seq_one_letter_code
_entity_poly.pdbx_strand_id
1 'polypeptide(L)'
;MAQSTEFEGDEFSNNLFSDLAPLLTLFGEQVTKQFLSLSMGWADNVLLAMGPLGIITTVVSAIRVGGGRTMKAVVGRARENQSTAEQELLSSTSSNVCELWSGQQVIRLIGETEGAKTLLVAGDGEVFDLESAEDQDLIKLSPHHHTIQISTESLHNPTPNLALNAGKAIASPTELWFWAVIGVLLQLFATAFPGIVTYSWRWSKVGSPVAQYGYPCFLIGTILLTLGMTLCGHIIEGVTTEQEISLTTGGKRRNLKFFSLQGSRTVGDQKFPSCVLFLAEDDNVLKISRLNSKNYR
;
A
#
# COMPACT_ATOMS: atom_id res chain seq x y z
N MET A 1 -18.97 -11.47 -52.33
CA MET A 1 -19.25 -11.60 -50.90
C MET A 1 -17.95 -12.05 -50.24
N ALA A 2 -17.08 -11.10 -49.87
CA ALA A 2 -15.79 -11.40 -49.28
C ALA A 2 -15.93 -11.27 -47.76
N GLN A 3 -15.78 -12.38 -47.05
CA GLN A 3 -15.69 -12.40 -45.59
C GLN A 3 -14.51 -11.53 -45.17
N SER A 4 -14.81 -10.55 -44.31
CA SER A 4 -13.83 -9.79 -43.55
C SER A 4 -13.06 -10.75 -42.65
N THR A 5 -11.82 -11.06 -42.98
CA THR A 5 -10.86 -11.55 -41.99
C THR A 5 -10.55 -10.37 -41.06
N GLU A 6 -11.34 -10.26 -39.98
CA GLU A 6 -10.96 -9.51 -38.77
C GLU A 6 -9.56 -9.93 -38.35
N PHE A 7 -8.80 -9.00 -37.79
CA PHE A 7 -7.50 -9.34 -37.21
C PHE A 7 -7.78 -10.32 -36.07
N GLU A 8 -7.36 -11.57 -36.21
CA GLU A 8 -7.63 -12.66 -35.25
C GLU A 8 -7.21 -12.26 -33.81
N GLY A 9 -6.23 -11.34 -33.69
CA GLY A 9 -5.80 -10.72 -32.44
C GLY A 9 -6.75 -9.68 -31.83
N ASP A 10 -7.54 -8.93 -32.60
CA ASP A 10 -8.55 -7.99 -32.06
C ASP A 10 -9.74 -8.77 -31.50
N GLU A 11 -10.20 -9.81 -32.21
CA GLU A 11 -11.26 -10.70 -31.75
C GLU A 11 -10.79 -11.52 -30.53
N PHE A 12 -9.56 -12.05 -30.56
CA PHE A 12 -8.94 -12.70 -29.41
C PHE A 12 -8.77 -11.75 -28.21
N SER A 13 -8.28 -10.53 -28.40
CA SER A 13 -8.13 -9.56 -27.30
C SER A 13 -9.46 -9.13 -26.72
N ASN A 14 -10.49 -8.92 -27.55
CA ASN A 14 -11.83 -8.55 -27.08
C ASN A 14 -12.51 -9.70 -26.35
N ASN A 15 -12.42 -10.93 -26.88
CA ASN A 15 -12.99 -12.11 -26.22
C ASN A 15 -12.23 -12.43 -24.92
N LEU A 16 -10.90 -12.38 -24.93
CA LEU A 16 -10.07 -12.57 -23.74
C LEU A 16 -10.38 -11.50 -22.66
N PHE A 17 -10.52 -10.24 -23.05
CA PHE A 17 -10.83 -9.16 -22.12
C PHE A 17 -12.27 -9.28 -21.59
N SER A 18 -13.25 -9.62 -22.42
CA SER A 18 -14.64 -9.81 -21.97
C SER A 18 -14.78 -11.02 -21.04
N ASP A 19 -14.12 -12.13 -21.38
CA ASP A 19 -14.17 -13.38 -20.62
C ASP A 19 -13.36 -13.32 -19.31
N LEU A 20 -12.22 -12.61 -19.31
CA LEU A 20 -11.39 -12.44 -18.12
C LEU A 20 -11.74 -11.19 -17.30
N ALA A 21 -12.50 -10.22 -17.81
CA ALA A 21 -12.83 -9.00 -17.06
C ALA A 21 -13.42 -9.29 -15.66
N PRO A 22 -14.38 -10.22 -15.48
CA PRO A 22 -14.89 -10.56 -14.15
C PRO A 22 -13.81 -11.16 -13.23
N LEU A 23 -12.89 -11.96 -13.76
CA LEU A 23 -11.82 -12.57 -12.98
C LEU A 23 -10.73 -11.54 -12.65
N LEU A 24 -10.30 -10.74 -13.62
CA LEU A 24 -9.31 -9.69 -13.45
C LEU A 24 -9.79 -8.65 -12.43
N THR A 25 -11.07 -8.30 -12.44
CA THR A 25 -11.66 -7.39 -11.45
C THR A 25 -11.72 -8.00 -10.06
N LEU A 26 -12.07 -9.29 -9.92
CA LEU A 26 -12.10 -9.97 -8.62
C LEU A 26 -10.70 -10.18 -8.03
N PHE A 27 -9.73 -10.59 -8.85
CA PHE A 27 -8.33 -10.72 -8.43
C PHE A 27 -7.71 -9.35 -8.13
N GLY A 28 -8.07 -8.34 -8.92
CA GLY A 28 -7.62 -6.97 -8.72
C GLY A 28 -8.02 -6.41 -7.36
N GLU A 29 -9.22 -6.72 -6.86
CA GLU A 29 -9.69 -6.17 -5.58
C GLU A 29 -8.82 -6.60 -4.39
N GLN A 30 -8.63 -7.89 -4.18
CA GLN A 30 -7.89 -8.39 -3.01
C GLN A 30 -6.40 -8.02 -3.09
N VAL A 31 -5.79 -8.17 -4.26
CA VAL A 31 -4.37 -7.82 -4.47
C VAL A 31 -4.15 -6.33 -4.26
N THR A 32 -5.05 -5.48 -4.76
CA THR A 32 -4.93 -4.02 -4.59
C THR A 32 -5.10 -3.61 -3.12
N LYS A 33 -6.08 -4.18 -2.40
CA LYS A 33 -6.25 -3.89 -0.97
C LYS A 33 -5.03 -4.32 -0.15
N GLN A 34 -4.51 -5.52 -0.43
CA GLN A 34 -3.29 -6.00 0.21
C GLN A 34 -2.10 -5.08 -0.09
N PHE A 35 -1.93 -4.67 -1.35
CA PHE A 35 -0.89 -3.74 -1.76
C PHE A 35 -1.02 -2.39 -1.03
N LEU A 36 -2.21 -1.80 -1.01
CA LEU A 36 -2.48 -0.54 -0.30
C LEU A 36 -2.22 -0.64 1.20
N SER A 37 -2.56 -1.78 1.83
CA SER A 37 -2.31 -2.02 3.25
C SER A 37 -0.82 -2.11 3.62
N LEU A 38 0.06 -2.26 2.63
CA LEU A 38 1.51 -2.34 2.81
C LEU A 38 2.26 -1.18 2.10
N SER A 39 1.54 -0.32 1.38
CA SER A 39 2.09 0.79 0.61
C SER A 39 2.62 1.87 1.55
N MET A 40 3.85 2.33 1.29
CA MET A 40 4.61 3.25 2.15
C MET A 40 5.37 4.34 1.39
N GLY A 41 5.16 4.49 0.09
CA GLY A 41 5.76 5.63 -0.57
C GLY A 41 5.46 5.81 -2.04
N TRP A 42 6.14 6.81 -2.58
CA TRP A 42 5.96 7.25 -3.97
C TRP A 42 6.24 6.16 -5.02
N ALA A 43 7.19 5.26 -4.76
CA ALA A 43 7.46 4.16 -5.67
C ALA A 43 6.25 3.20 -5.76
N ASP A 44 5.54 2.98 -4.64
CA ASP A 44 4.32 2.17 -4.62
C ASP A 44 3.21 2.85 -5.42
N ASN A 45 3.04 4.17 -5.28
CA ASN A 45 2.05 4.93 -6.05
C ASN A 45 2.30 4.85 -7.56
N VAL A 46 3.57 4.90 -7.98
CA VAL A 46 3.95 4.74 -9.39
C VAL A 46 3.65 3.32 -9.85
N LEU A 47 4.03 2.30 -9.07
CA LEU A 47 3.77 0.89 -9.38
C LEU A 47 2.27 0.61 -9.53
N LEU A 48 1.47 1.11 -8.60
CA LEU A 48 0.01 1.03 -8.60
C LEU A 48 -0.60 1.65 -9.87
N ALA A 49 -0.02 2.75 -10.35
CA ALA A 49 -0.47 3.42 -11.56
C ALA A 49 -0.04 2.73 -12.86
N MET A 50 1.12 2.06 -12.87
CA MET A 50 1.66 1.38 -14.06
C MET A 50 1.03 0.01 -14.32
N GLY A 51 0.56 -0.69 -13.28
CA GLY A 51 -0.14 -1.97 -13.40
C GLY A 51 -1.48 -1.95 -12.70
N PRO A 52 -2.48 -1.18 -13.16
CA PRO A 52 -3.67 -0.90 -12.39
C PRO A 52 -4.66 -2.07 -12.46
N LEU A 53 -4.36 -3.17 -11.76
CA LEU A 53 -5.21 -4.36 -11.67
C LEU A 53 -6.54 -4.08 -10.94
N GLY A 54 -6.57 -3.08 -10.05
CA GLY A 54 -7.75 -2.67 -9.31
C GLY A 54 -8.04 -1.17 -9.41
N ILE A 55 -8.26 -0.65 -10.62
CA ILE A 55 -8.61 0.78 -10.86
C ILE A 55 -9.79 1.20 -9.98
N ILE A 56 -10.92 0.49 -10.11
CA ILE A 56 -12.14 0.80 -9.35
C ILE A 56 -11.86 0.69 -7.86
N THR A 57 -11.20 -0.38 -7.41
CA THR A 57 -10.84 -0.59 -6.01
C THR A 57 -10.00 0.55 -5.46
N THR A 58 -9.02 1.04 -6.22
CA THR A 58 -8.15 2.16 -5.81
C THR A 58 -8.94 3.46 -5.70
N VAL A 59 -9.77 3.78 -6.70
CA VAL A 59 -10.64 4.98 -6.69
C VAL A 59 -11.61 4.92 -5.51
N VAL A 60 -12.27 3.79 -5.31
CA VAL A 60 -13.17 3.56 -4.17
C VAL A 60 -12.42 3.69 -2.84
N SER A 61 -11.20 3.15 -2.75
CA SER A 61 -10.37 3.22 -1.54
C SER A 61 -9.96 4.65 -1.22
N ALA A 62 -9.53 5.44 -2.21
CA ALA A 62 -9.22 6.86 -2.04
C ALA A 62 -10.45 7.66 -1.54
N ILE A 63 -11.64 7.36 -2.07
CA ILE A 63 -12.90 7.98 -1.61
C ILE A 63 -13.25 7.53 -0.18
N ARG A 64 -13.09 6.25 0.15
CA ARG A 64 -13.38 5.70 1.48
C ARG A 64 -12.48 6.30 2.57
N VAL A 65 -11.22 6.52 2.25
CA VAL A 65 -10.21 7.03 3.19
C VAL A 65 -10.24 8.56 3.26
N GLY A 66 -10.09 9.25 2.12
CA GLY A 66 -9.92 10.71 2.05
C GLY A 66 -11.13 11.51 1.55
N GLY A 67 -12.20 10.85 1.08
CA GLY A 67 -13.37 11.52 0.53
C GLY A 67 -14.32 12.11 1.58
N GLY A 68 -14.98 13.22 1.25
CA GLY A 68 -16.06 13.78 2.06
C GLY A 68 -17.32 12.90 2.07
N ARG A 69 -18.30 13.22 2.95
CA ARG A 69 -19.52 12.41 3.14
C ARG A 69 -20.34 12.21 1.85
N THR A 70 -20.36 13.22 0.97
CA THR A 70 -21.02 13.16 -0.34
C THR A 70 -20.33 12.19 -1.29
N MET A 71 -19.00 12.23 -1.38
CA MET A 71 -18.22 11.30 -2.21
C MET A 71 -18.36 9.86 -1.70
N LYS A 72 -18.32 9.66 -0.37
CA LYS A 72 -18.57 8.34 0.23
C LYS A 72 -19.97 7.82 -0.07
N ALA A 73 -20.99 8.69 -0.17
CA ALA A 73 -22.35 8.29 -0.52
C ALA A 73 -22.46 7.77 -1.97
N VAL A 74 -21.73 8.36 -2.92
CA VAL A 74 -21.70 7.91 -4.33
C VAL A 74 -21.24 6.46 -4.45
N VAL A 75 -20.31 6.04 -3.58
CA VAL A 75 -19.74 4.68 -3.57
C VAL A 75 -20.49 3.74 -2.61
N GLY A 76 -21.62 4.18 -2.03
CA GLY A 76 -22.40 3.38 -1.09
C GLY A 76 -21.76 3.21 0.30
N ARG A 77 -20.77 4.05 0.65
CA ARG A 77 -20.00 4.00 1.91
C ARG A 77 -20.30 5.17 2.85
N ALA A 78 -21.47 5.81 2.70
CA ALA A 78 -21.87 6.98 3.50
C ALA A 78 -21.91 6.76 5.03
N ARG A 79 -22.09 5.51 5.47
CA ARG A 79 -22.18 5.11 6.88
C ARG A 79 -20.97 4.29 7.33
N GLU A 80 -19.92 4.23 6.52
CA GLU A 80 -18.70 3.50 6.87
C GLU A 80 -17.87 4.24 7.90
N ASN A 81 -17.40 3.53 8.92
CA ASN A 81 -16.52 4.06 9.95
C ASN A 81 -15.07 4.13 9.43
N GLN A 82 -14.32 5.11 9.92
CA GLN A 82 -12.90 5.28 9.55
C GLN A 82 -12.05 4.06 9.93
N SER A 83 -12.31 3.45 11.09
CA SER A 83 -11.61 2.23 11.52
C SER A 83 -11.83 1.04 10.59
N THR A 84 -13.00 0.94 9.94
CA THR A 84 -13.27 -0.09 8.92
C THR A 84 -12.43 0.16 7.67
N ALA A 85 -12.31 1.40 7.23
CA ALA A 85 -11.46 1.75 6.09
C ALA A 85 -9.96 1.55 6.43
N GLU A 86 -9.53 1.97 7.63
CA GLU A 86 -8.15 1.79 8.11
C GLU A 86 -7.75 0.32 8.23
N GLN A 87 -8.63 -0.53 8.78
CA GLN A 87 -8.37 -1.96 8.95
C GLN A 87 -8.09 -2.65 7.60
N GLU A 88 -8.83 -2.28 6.56
CA GLU A 88 -8.81 -2.96 5.27
C GLU A 88 -7.81 -2.36 4.26
N LEU A 89 -7.58 -1.04 4.30
CA LEU A 89 -6.92 -0.32 3.22
C LEU A 89 -5.59 0.33 3.60
N LEU A 90 -5.37 0.62 4.87
CA LEU A 90 -4.23 1.44 5.30
C LEU A 90 -3.17 0.59 5.96
N SER A 91 -1.93 1.06 5.88
CA SER A 91 -0.79 0.50 6.61
C SER A 91 -0.78 0.90 8.08
N SER A 92 -1.54 1.93 8.46
CA SER A 92 -1.51 2.51 9.80
C SER A 92 -2.13 1.63 10.87
N THR A 93 -1.67 1.77 12.11
CA THR A 93 -2.39 1.30 13.29
C THR A 93 -2.76 2.50 14.16
N SER A 94 -3.86 2.38 14.91
CA SER A 94 -4.43 3.45 15.73
C SER A 94 -5.01 2.87 17.03
N SER A 95 -5.63 3.71 17.86
CA SER A 95 -6.42 3.24 19.01
C SER A 95 -7.65 2.42 18.58
N ASN A 96 -8.10 2.57 17.34
CA ASN A 96 -9.27 1.85 16.82
C ASN A 96 -8.90 0.67 15.91
N VAL A 97 -7.64 0.52 15.51
CA VAL A 97 -7.17 -0.58 14.65
C VAL A 97 -5.81 -1.06 15.14
N CYS A 98 -5.74 -2.34 15.49
CA CYS A 98 -4.51 -2.98 15.95
C CYS A 98 -4.19 -4.24 15.15
N GLU A 99 -2.95 -4.68 15.24
CA GLU A 99 -2.46 -5.92 14.63
C GLU A 99 -2.09 -6.92 15.70
N LEU A 100 -2.59 -8.15 15.57
CA LEU A 100 -2.27 -9.27 16.46
C LEU A 100 -1.83 -10.49 15.65
N TRP A 101 -0.94 -11.27 16.21
CA TRP A 101 -0.51 -12.55 15.67
C TRP A 101 -1.40 -13.69 16.14
N SER A 102 -2.00 -14.42 15.21
CA SER A 102 -2.90 -15.55 15.51
C SER A 102 -2.17 -16.86 15.84
N GLY A 103 -0.84 -16.89 15.71
CA GLY A 103 -0.06 -18.13 15.67
C GLY A 103 0.35 -18.53 14.26
N GLN A 104 -0.37 -18.05 13.24
CA GLN A 104 -0.11 -18.36 11.82
C GLN A 104 0.08 -17.12 10.96
N GLN A 105 -0.67 -16.05 11.23
CA GLN A 105 -0.64 -14.82 10.44
C GLN A 105 -0.91 -13.59 11.31
N VAL A 106 -0.52 -12.43 10.81
CA VAL A 106 -0.92 -11.14 11.39
C VAL A 106 -2.36 -10.86 10.96
N ILE A 107 -3.21 -10.52 11.93
CA ILE A 107 -4.62 -10.16 11.71
C ILE A 107 -4.82 -8.73 12.20
N ARG A 108 -5.38 -7.89 11.33
CA ARG A 108 -5.83 -6.53 11.67
C ARG A 108 -7.23 -6.59 12.28
N LEU A 109 -7.43 -5.97 13.43
CA LEU A 109 -8.68 -5.99 14.19
C LEU A 109 -9.15 -4.57 14.51
N ILE A 110 -10.47 -4.39 14.55
CA ILE A 110 -11.08 -3.15 15.04
C ILE A 110 -11.15 -3.19 16.57
N GLY A 111 -10.73 -2.10 17.20
CA GLY A 111 -10.73 -1.87 18.63
C GLY A 111 -9.33 -1.75 19.22
N GLU A 112 -9.25 -1.10 20.37
CA GLU A 112 -8.02 -0.99 21.15
C GLU A 112 -7.74 -2.33 21.83
N THR A 113 -6.56 -2.89 21.57
CA THR A 113 -6.08 -4.01 22.37
C THR A 113 -4.76 -3.63 23.02
N GLU A 114 -4.78 -3.37 24.32
CA GLU A 114 -3.59 -3.18 25.18
C GLU A 114 -2.66 -4.43 25.24
N GLY A 115 -2.88 -5.41 24.37
CA GLY A 115 -2.25 -6.73 24.44
C GLY A 115 -0.89 -6.83 23.77
N ALA A 116 -0.50 -5.87 22.93
CA ALA A 116 0.76 -5.91 22.18
C ALA A 116 1.58 -4.64 22.38
N LYS A 117 2.83 -4.79 22.80
CA LYS A 117 3.77 -3.68 23.01
C LYS A 117 5.06 -3.92 22.24
N THR A 118 5.63 -2.87 21.67
CA THR A 118 6.96 -2.93 21.04
C THR A 118 8.02 -2.57 22.07
N LEU A 119 9.05 -3.40 22.19
CA LEU A 119 10.16 -3.24 23.13
C LEU A 119 11.49 -3.54 22.40
N LEU A 120 12.59 -3.15 23.03
CA LEU A 120 13.94 -3.47 22.58
C LEU A 120 14.63 -4.37 23.60
N VAL A 121 15.40 -5.34 23.13
CA VAL A 121 16.27 -6.17 23.98
C VAL A 121 17.72 -6.00 23.54
N ALA A 122 18.61 -5.76 24.50
CA ALA A 122 20.05 -5.71 24.28
C ALA A 122 20.67 -7.12 24.39
N GLY A 123 21.87 -7.28 23.82
CA GLY A 123 22.58 -8.57 23.85
C GLY A 123 22.97 -9.03 25.27
N ASP A 124 22.97 -8.13 26.24
CA ASP A 124 23.18 -8.42 27.66
C ASP A 124 21.88 -8.81 28.40
N GLY A 125 20.73 -8.74 27.73
CA GLY A 125 19.42 -9.08 28.26
C GLY A 125 18.64 -7.89 28.87
N GLU A 126 19.18 -6.66 28.85
CA GLU A 126 18.42 -5.49 29.26
C GLU A 126 17.28 -5.19 28.28
N VAL A 127 16.11 -4.83 28.81
CA VAL A 127 14.91 -4.51 28.02
C VAL A 127 14.59 -3.02 28.16
N PHE A 128 14.34 -2.37 27.03
CA PHE A 128 13.99 -0.96 26.94
C PHE A 128 12.63 -0.80 26.26
N ASP A 129 11.82 0.13 26.74
CA ASP A 129 10.73 0.67 25.94
C ASP A 129 11.28 1.67 24.91
N LEU A 130 10.43 2.10 23.96
CA LEU A 130 10.86 3.03 22.92
C LEU A 130 11.29 4.38 23.50
N GLU A 131 10.61 4.86 24.54
CA GLU A 131 10.91 6.13 25.18
C GLU A 131 12.26 6.10 25.90
N SER A 132 12.52 5.11 26.75
CA SER A 132 13.82 4.97 27.41
C SER A 132 14.95 4.73 26.43
N ALA A 133 14.68 4.06 25.30
CA ALA A 133 15.66 3.87 24.25
C ALA A 133 15.98 5.17 23.50
N GLU A 134 15.00 6.06 23.31
CA GLU A 134 15.22 7.39 22.73
C GLU A 134 15.99 8.29 23.70
N ASP A 135 15.59 8.31 24.98
CA ASP A 135 16.26 9.09 26.04
C ASP A 135 17.74 8.72 26.20
N GLN A 136 18.08 7.46 25.93
CA GLN A 136 19.46 6.94 25.99
C GLN A 136 20.21 7.04 24.64
N ASP A 137 19.64 7.71 23.63
CA ASP A 137 20.21 7.85 22.27
C ASP A 137 20.54 6.49 21.62
N LEU A 138 19.76 5.46 21.94
CA LEU A 138 19.90 4.11 21.38
C LEU A 138 19.17 3.97 20.04
N ILE A 139 18.08 4.71 19.88
CA ILE A 139 17.29 4.81 18.66
C ILE A 139 17.26 6.23 18.15
N LYS A 140 17.04 6.36 16.84
CA LYS A 140 16.84 7.65 16.19
C LYS A 140 15.64 7.55 15.26
N LEU A 141 14.72 8.51 15.41
CA LEU A 141 13.65 8.72 14.45
C LEU A 141 14.25 9.36 13.18
N SER A 142 14.03 8.72 12.05
CA SER A 142 14.41 9.27 10.75
C SER A 142 13.46 10.42 10.41
N PRO A 143 13.96 11.65 10.17
CA PRO A 143 13.10 12.78 9.83
C PRO A 143 12.61 12.62 8.38
N HIS A 144 11.44 12.01 8.17
CA HIS A 144 10.80 12.04 6.87
C HIS A 144 10.13 13.40 6.62
N HIS A 145 10.14 13.81 5.36
CA HIS A 145 9.96 15.16 4.82
C HIS A 145 8.53 15.76 5.00
N HIS A 146 7.96 15.78 6.20
CA HIS A 146 6.86 16.68 6.58
C HIS A 146 6.74 16.71 8.11
N THR A 147 7.66 17.41 8.77
CA THR A 147 7.68 17.57 10.22
C THR A 147 6.45 18.34 10.68
N ILE A 148 5.44 17.60 11.11
CA ILE A 148 4.36 18.14 11.93
C ILE A 148 4.28 17.23 13.14
N GLN A 149 4.51 17.86 14.29
CA GLN A 149 4.34 17.37 15.66
C GLN A 149 3.31 16.23 15.73
N ILE A 150 3.82 15.01 15.68
CA ILE A 150 3.09 13.89 16.22
C ILE A 150 2.99 14.18 17.71
N SER A 151 1.77 14.21 18.22
CA SER A 151 1.50 14.31 19.65
C SER A 151 2.39 13.28 20.35
N THR A 152 3.25 13.76 21.24
CA THR A 152 4.10 12.98 22.16
C THR A 152 3.35 11.84 22.86
N GLU A 153 2.01 11.89 22.87
CA GLU A 153 1.09 10.85 23.31
C GLU A 153 1.13 9.54 22.51
N SER A 154 1.41 9.57 21.19
CA SER A 154 1.40 8.35 20.35
C SER A 154 2.70 7.53 20.39
N LEU A 155 3.76 8.10 20.98
CA LEU A 155 5.05 7.43 21.21
C LEU A 155 5.10 6.72 22.57
N HIS A 156 4.22 7.11 23.50
CA HIS A 156 4.19 6.58 24.87
C HIS A 156 3.64 5.14 24.96
N ASN A 157 2.88 4.67 23.96
CA ASN A 157 2.46 3.27 23.84
C ASN A 157 1.99 2.91 22.40
N PRO A 158 2.90 2.86 21.41
CA PRO A 158 2.52 2.64 20.03
C PRO A 158 1.97 1.22 19.82
N THR A 159 0.75 1.11 19.29
CA THR A 159 0.24 -0.18 18.79
C THR A 159 1.19 -0.69 17.69
N PRO A 160 1.72 -1.92 17.82
CA PRO A 160 2.74 -2.41 16.91
C PRO A 160 2.18 -2.57 15.49
N ASN A 161 2.99 -2.19 14.49
CA ASN A 161 2.76 -2.54 13.09
C ASN A 161 3.48 -3.87 12.80
N LEU A 162 2.86 -4.98 13.16
CA LEU A 162 3.41 -6.32 12.95
C LEU A 162 3.54 -6.68 11.46
N ALA A 163 2.55 -6.34 10.64
CA ALA A 163 2.53 -6.68 9.21
C ALA A 163 3.68 -6.00 8.44
N LEU A 164 4.00 -4.76 8.81
CA LEU A 164 5.05 -3.97 8.17
C LEU A 164 6.46 -4.40 8.58
N ASN A 165 6.58 -5.05 9.75
CA ASN A 165 7.87 -5.45 10.33
C ASN A 165 8.07 -6.97 10.41
N ALA A 166 7.11 -7.75 9.88
CA ALA A 166 7.29 -9.18 9.69
C ALA A 166 8.37 -9.43 8.62
N GLY A 167 9.22 -10.43 8.82
CA GLY A 167 10.38 -10.69 7.97
C GLY A 167 10.02 -10.77 6.49
N LYS A 168 10.67 -9.94 5.66
CA LYS A 168 10.44 -9.81 4.20
C LYS A 168 9.00 -9.46 3.78
N ALA A 169 8.19 -8.89 4.64
CA ALA A 169 6.82 -8.49 4.29
C ALA A 169 6.76 -7.34 3.28
N ILE A 170 7.79 -6.49 3.25
CA ILE A 170 7.91 -5.36 2.32
C ILE A 170 9.11 -5.60 1.42
N ALA A 171 8.93 -5.39 0.11
CA ALA A 171 10.03 -5.44 -0.85
C ALA A 171 11.06 -4.35 -0.53
N SER A 172 12.33 -4.62 -0.81
CA SER A 172 13.37 -3.62 -0.61
C SER A 172 13.12 -2.40 -1.50
N PRO A 173 13.49 -1.17 -1.09
CA PRO A 173 13.27 0.02 -1.91
C PRO A 173 13.88 -0.10 -3.32
N THR A 174 15.02 -0.78 -3.44
CA THR A 174 15.69 -1.01 -4.73
C THR A 174 14.92 -1.97 -5.63
N GLU A 175 14.37 -3.04 -5.07
CA GLU A 175 13.50 -3.98 -5.79
C GLU A 175 12.21 -3.29 -6.25
N LEU A 176 11.61 -2.47 -5.38
CA LEU A 176 10.40 -1.73 -5.69
C LEU A 176 10.63 -0.73 -6.83
N TRP A 177 11.72 0.05 -6.78
CA TRP A 177 12.09 0.95 -7.87
C TRP A 177 12.43 0.22 -9.16
N PHE A 178 13.06 -0.95 -9.08
CA PHE A 178 13.33 -1.78 -10.25
C PHE A 178 12.03 -2.17 -10.96
N TRP A 179 11.04 -2.67 -10.22
CA TRP A 179 9.72 -3.01 -10.77
C TRP A 179 8.96 -1.78 -11.27
N ALA A 180 9.05 -0.64 -10.58
CA ALA A 180 8.47 0.61 -11.05
C ALA A 180 9.06 1.05 -12.41
N VAL A 181 10.38 0.98 -12.58
CA VAL A 181 11.05 1.29 -13.86
C VAL A 181 10.60 0.33 -14.96
N ILE A 182 10.55 -0.97 -14.68
CA ILE A 182 10.03 -1.96 -15.64
C ILE A 182 8.58 -1.63 -16.04
N GLY A 183 7.72 -1.31 -15.06
CA GLY A 183 6.33 -0.91 -15.30
C GLY A 183 6.23 0.31 -16.21
N VAL A 184 7.03 1.35 -15.94
CA VAL A 184 7.10 2.55 -16.77
C VAL A 184 7.58 2.22 -18.20
N LEU A 185 8.60 1.38 -18.35
CA LEU A 185 9.10 0.97 -19.67
C LEU A 185 8.05 0.19 -20.46
N LEU A 186 7.35 -0.74 -19.83
CA LEU A 186 6.25 -1.49 -20.44
C LEU A 186 5.10 -0.55 -20.83
N GLN A 187 4.76 0.41 -19.98
CA GLN A 187 3.72 1.40 -20.25
C GLN A 187 4.10 2.34 -21.41
N LEU A 188 5.36 2.78 -21.47
CA LEU A 188 5.89 3.56 -22.58
C LEU A 188 5.88 2.76 -23.89
N PHE A 189 6.23 1.48 -23.84
CA PHE A 189 6.15 0.60 -25.01
C PHE A 189 4.70 0.42 -25.49
N ALA A 190 3.78 0.13 -24.57
CA ALA A 190 2.36 -0.07 -24.86
C ALA A 190 1.69 1.20 -25.42
N THR A 191 2.19 2.39 -25.07
CA THR A 191 1.70 3.67 -25.61
C THR A 191 2.38 4.05 -26.93
N ALA A 192 3.69 3.84 -27.07
CA ALA A 192 4.43 4.20 -28.28
C ALA A 192 4.15 3.26 -29.46
N PHE A 193 4.02 1.95 -29.21
CA PHE A 193 3.84 0.95 -30.26
C PHE A 193 2.59 1.22 -31.14
N PRO A 194 1.38 1.44 -30.58
CA PRO A 194 0.21 1.81 -31.36
C PRO A 194 0.40 3.10 -32.18
N GLY A 195 1.16 4.06 -31.67
CA GLY A 195 1.46 5.31 -32.36
C GLY A 195 2.34 5.11 -33.58
N ILE A 196 3.39 4.29 -33.43
CA ILE A 196 4.30 3.92 -34.53
C ILE A 196 3.54 3.14 -35.61
N VAL A 197 2.72 2.17 -35.21
CA VAL A 197 1.89 1.38 -36.14
C VAL A 197 0.92 2.28 -36.91
N THR A 198 0.26 3.21 -36.22
CA THR A 198 -0.75 4.10 -36.81
C THR A 198 -0.13 5.11 -37.78
N TYR A 199 0.97 5.77 -37.41
CA TYR A 199 1.50 6.90 -38.19
C TYR A 199 2.68 6.55 -39.10
N SER A 200 3.56 5.65 -38.68
CA SER A 200 4.79 5.31 -39.41
C SER A 200 4.60 4.11 -40.31
N TRP A 201 4.05 3.01 -39.78
CA TRP A 201 3.89 1.77 -40.55
C TRP A 201 2.64 1.78 -41.45
N ARG A 202 1.67 2.67 -41.18
CA ARG A 202 0.41 2.81 -41.94
C ARG A 202 -0.26 1.46 -42.20
N TRP A 203 -0.22 0.56 -41.22
CA TRP A 203 -0.80 -0.78 -41.36
C TRP A 203 -2.31 -0.62 -41.60
N SER A 204 -2.77 -0.95 -42.81
CA SER A 204 -4.19 -0.82 -43.13
C SER A 204 -5.01 -1.85 -42.35
N LYS A 205 -5.84 -1.40 -41.41
CA LYS A 205 -7.00 -2.19 -40.97
C LYS A 205 -8.01 -2.23 -42.12
N VAL A 206 -8.09 -3.36 -42.81
CA VAL A 206 -9.21 -3.78 -43.68
C VAL A 206 -9.84 -2.64 -44.51
N GLY A 207 -9.10 -2.15 -45.51
CA GLY A 207 -9.66 -1.31 -46.59
C GLY A 207 -10.23 0.06 -46.19
N SER A 208 -10.18 0.45 -44.93
CA SER A 208 -10.60 1.77 -44.44
C SER A 208 -9.46 2.41 -43.65
N PRO A 209 -9.20 3.72 -43.81
CA PRO A 209 -8.16 4.37 -43.02
C PRO A 209 -8.52 4.25 -41.53
N VAL A 210 -7.56 3.79 -40.71
CA VAL A 210 -7.69 3.79 -39.25
C VAL A 210 -8.08 5.21 -38.83
N ALA A 211 -9.16 5.32 -38.06
CA ALA A 211 -9.65 6.60 -37.58
C ALA A 211 -8.52 7.38 -36.90
N GLN A 212 -8.14 8.52 -37.48
CA GLN A 212 -6.99 9.31 -37.00
C GLN A 212 -7.18 9.80 -35.55
N TYR A 213 -8.41 9.84 -35.04
CA TYR A 213 -8.73 10.20 -33.67
C TYR A 213 -8.52 9.05 -32.65
N GLY A 214 -8.36 7.80 -33.11
CA GLY A 214 -8.28 6.63 -32.24
C GLY A 214 -7.04 6.65 -31.34
N TYR A 215 -5.86 6.85 -31.93
CA TYR A 215 -4.61 6.95 -31.19
C TYR A 215 -4.55 8.14 -30.21
N PRO A 216 -4.87 9.39 -30.60
CA PRO A 216 -4.85 10.51 -29.65
C PRO A 216 -5.85 10.33 -28.51
N CYS A 217 -7.03 9.74 -28.76
CA CYS A 217 -7.99 9.40 -27.70
C CYS A 217 -7.41 8.36 -26.72
N PHE A 218 -6.81 7.29 -27.24
CA PHE A 218 -6.14 6.25 -26.44
C PHE A 218 -5.00 6.83 -25.59
N LEU A 219 -4.16 7.69 -26.18
CA LEU A 219 -3.04 8.32 -25.48
C LEU A 219 -3.52 9.23 -24.35
N ILE A 220 -4.50 10.11 -24.63
CA ILE A 220 -5.09 10.99 -23.63
C ILE A 220 -5.74 10.19 -22.51
N GLY A 221 -6.52 9.15 -22.84
CA GLY A 221 -7.15 8.28 -21.86
C GLY A 221 -6.14 7.57 -20.97
N THR A 222 -5.03 7.09 -21.55
CA THR A 222 -3.96 6.43 -20.80
C THR A 222 -3.24 7.38 -19.86
N ILE A 223 -2.93 8.61 -20.31
CA ILE A 223 -2.32 9.64 -19.45
C ILE A 223 -3.28 10.04 -18.32
N LEU A 224 -4.55 10.26 -18.63
CA LEU A 224 -5.55 10.63 -17.61
C LEU A 224 -5.73 9.51 -16.58
N LEU A 225 -5.76 8.25 -17.01
CA LEU A 225 -5.89 7.10 -16.12
C LEU A 225 -4.68 6.95 -15.21
N THR A 226 -3.46 6.99 -15.77
CA THR A 226 -2.22 6.89 -14.98
C THR A 226 -2.09 8.03 -13.96
N LEU A 227 -2.35 9.27 -14.37
CA LEU A 227 -2.37 10.42 -13.46
C LEU A 227 -3.45 10.27 -12.38
N GLY A 228 -4.66 9.87 -12.76
CA GLY A 228 -5.75 9.63 -11.80
C GLY A 228 -5.40 8.57 -10.76
N MET A 229 -4.75 7.48 -11.18
CA MET A 229 -4.29 6.41 -10.30
C MET A 229 -3.17 6.88 -9.35
N THR A 230 -2.18 7.63 -9.86
CA THR A 230 -1.14 8.21 -9.00
C THR A 230 -1.72 9.16 -7.96
N LEU A 231 -2.71 9.98 -8.33
CA LEU A 231 -3.39 10.89 -7.41
C LEU A 231 -4.19 10.12 -6.36
N CYS A 232 -4.89 9.05 -6.75
CA CYS A 232 -5.62 8.21 -5.79
C CYS A 232 -4.68 7.53 -4.79
N GLY A 233 -3.54 7.00 -5.25
CA GLY A 233 -2.49 6.45 -4.38
C GLY A 233 -1.96 7.50 -3.40
N HIS A 234 -1.61 8.68 -3.91
CA HIS A 234 -1.14 9.79 -3.09
C HIS A 234 -2.19 10.28 -2.06
N ILE A 235 -3.49 10.25 -2.39
CA ILE A 235 -4.55 10.58 -1.43
C ILE A 235 -4.60 9.54 -0.30
N ILE A 236 -4.44 8.25 -0.62
CA ILE A 236 -4.45 7.18 0.38
C ILE A 236 -3.21 7.30 1.28
N GLU A 237 -2.02 7.45 0.70
CA GLU A 237 -0.76 7.66 1.44
C GLU A 237 -0.82 8.92 2.30
N GLY A 238 -1.40 10.02 1.79
CA GLY A 238 -1.47 11.29 2.53
C GLY A 238 -2.31 11.25 3.82
N VAL A 239 -3.14 10.22 4.01
CA VAL A 239 -3.91 10.01 5.24
C VAL A 239 -3.09 9.28 6.31
N THR A 240 -1.98 8.66 5.94
CA THR A 240 -1.05 8.02 6.86
C THR A 240 0.23 8.84 7.00
N THR A 241 0.79 8.85 8.21
CA THR A 241 2.10 9.40 8.53
C THR A 241 2.99 8.24 8.89
N GLU A 242 4.09 8.13 8.16
CA GLU A 242 5.04 7.04 8.30
C GLU A 242 6.31 7.51 8.97
N GLN A 243 6.83 6.64 9.82
CA GLN A 243 8.03 6.88 10.60
C GLN A 243 8.89 5.64 10.62
N GLU A 244 10.18 5.85 10.41
CA GLU A 244 11.19 4.80 10.54
C GLU A 244 12.05 5.09 11.76
N ILE A 245 12.14 4.10 12.65
CA ILE A 245 13.01 4.13 13.82
C ILE A 245 14.21 3.25 13.51
N SER A 246 15.38 3.86 13.49
CA SER A 246 16.64 3.17 13.22
C SER A 246 17.48 3.08 14.48
N LEU A 247 18.30 2.03 14.60
CA LEU A 247 19.27 1.93 15.69
C LEU A 247 20.43 2.92 15.47
N THR A 248 20.73 3.72 16.50
CA THR A 248 21.92 4.56 16.56
C THR A 248 23.18 3.69 16.69
N THR A 249 24.36 4.27 16.48
CA THR A 249 25.66 3.59 16.69
C THR A 249 25.77 2.97 18.10
N GLY A 250 25.20 3.62 19.13
CA GLY A 250 25.11 3.08 20.48
C GLY A 250 24.25 1.81 20.57
N GLY A 251 23.07 1.83 19.96
CA GLY A 251 22.18 0.68 19.89
C GLY A 251 22.76 -0.50 19.13
N LYS A 252 23.45 -0.24 18.01
CA LYS A 252 24.16 -1.29 17.25
C LYS A 252 25.28 -1.94 18.04
N ARG A 253 26.03 -1.17 18.84
CA ARG A 253 27.10 -1.71 19.70
C ARG A 253 26.55 -2.65 20.77
N ARG A 254 25.34 -2.40 21.28
CA ARG A 254 24.66 -3.26 22.25
C ARG A 254 23.90 -4.44 21.62
N ASN A 255 23.98 -4.62 20.30
CA ASN A 255 23.22 -5.62 19.55
C ASN A 255 21.71 -5.57 19.86
N LEU A 256 21.14 -4.36 19.92
CA LEU A 256 19.71 -4.18 20.18
C LEU A 256 18.87 -4.84 19.09
N LYS A 257 17.78 -5.49 19.50
CA LYS A 257 16.76 -6.05 18.61
C LYS A 257 15.38 -5.57 19.02
N PHE A 258 14.57 -5.22 18.02
CA PHE A 258 13.16 -4.92 18.23
C PHE A 258 12.36 -6.21 18.39
N PHE A 259 11.43 -6.23 19.34
CA PHE A 259 10.46 -7.29 19.45
C PHE A 259 9.10 -6.75 19.89
N SER A 260 8.03 -7.41 19.47
CA SER A 260 6.70 -7.19 19.99
C SER A 260 6.36 -8.27 21.00
N LEU A 261 5.98 -7.87 22.20
CA LEU A 261 5.42 -8.74 23.22
C LEU A 261 3.90 -8.71 23.11
N GLN A 262 3.30 -9.86 22.81
CA GLN A 262 1.86 -10.04 22.75
C GLN A 262 1.38 -10.96 23.88
N GLY A 263 0.39 -10.51 24.66
CA GLY A 263 -0.31 -11.33 25.65
C GLY A 263 -1.40 -12.21 25.02
N SER A 264 -1.72 -13.34 25.66
CA SER A 264 -2.81 -14.21 25.19
C SER A 264 -4.15 -13.50 25.35
N ARG A 265 -4.98 -13.52 24.31
CA ARG A 265 -6.29 -12.87 24.31
C ARG A 265 -7.30 -13.58 23.43
N THR A 266 -8.58 -13.41 23.73
CA THR A 266 -9.67 -13.86 22.86
C THR A 266 -10.46 -12.63 22.41
N VAL A 267 -10.66 -12.47 21.10
CA VAL A 267 -11.44 -11.38 20.51
C VAL A 267 -12.52 -12.00 19.63
N GLY A 268 -13.79 -11.87 20.04
CA GLY A 268 -14.88 -12.64 19.45
C GLY A 268 -14.62 -14.14 19.58
N ASP A 269 -14.64 -14.86 18.45
CA ASP A 269 -14.37 -16.30 18.39
C ASP A 269 -12.90 -16.64 18.12
N GLN A 270 -12.04 -15.64 17.92
CA GLN A 270 -10.62 -15.83 17.61
C GLN A 270 -9.77 -15.82 18.89
N LYS A 271 -8.86 -16.80 19.01
CA LYS A 271 -7.90 -16.92 20.11
C LYS A 271 -6.51 -16.54 19.62
N PHE A 272 -5.91 -15.57 20.29
CA PHE A 272 -4.56 -15.08 20.08
C PHE A 272 -3.67 -15.60 21.21
N PRO A 273 -2.61 -16.37 20.91
CA PRO A 273 -1.69 -16.87 21.92
C PRO A 273 -0.79 -15.75 22.45
N SER A 274 -0.22 -15.95 23.64
CA SER A 274 0.90 -15.12 24.10
C SER A 274 2.14 -15.47 23.29
N CYS A 275 2.80 -14.48 22.68
CA CYS A 275 3.99 -14.70 21.89
C CYS A 275 4.94 -13.49 21.94
N VAL A 276 6.19 -13.75 21.59
CA VAL A 276 7.20 -12.74 21.33
C VAL A 276 7.54 -12.83 19.85
N LEU A 277 7.42 -11.71 19.16
CA LEU A 277 7.71 -11.60 17.73
C LEU A 277 8.93 -10.70 17.57
N PHE A 278 10.02 -11.23 17.06
CA PHE A 278 11.15 -10.40 16.68
C PHE A 278 10.79 -9.61 15.42
N LEU A 279 11.02 -8.31 15.48
CA LEU A 279 10.69 -7.36 14.41
C LEU A 279 11.99 -6.87 13.76
N ALA A 280 11.92 -6.50 12.49
CA ALA A 280 13.01 -5.83 11.78
C ALA A 280 14.36 -6.60 11.84
N GLU A 281 14.30 -7.93 11.76
CA GLU A 281 15.48 -8.81 11.93
C GLU A 281 16.54 -8.61 10.83
N ASP A 282 16.14 -8.19 9.63
CA ASP A 282 17.02 -7.99 8.49
C ASP A 282 17.61 -6.55 8.43
N ASP A 283 16.79 -5.52 8.67
CA ASP A 283 17.16 -4.13 8.40
C ASP A 283 17.50 -3.30 9.65
N ASN A 284 17.21 -3.80 10.86
CA ASN A 284 17.31 -3.04 12.12
C ASN A 284 16.58 -1.68 12.08
N VAL A 285 15.56 -1.57 11.24
CA VAL A 285 14.70 -0.40 11.09
C VAL A 285 13.27 -0.83 11.39
N LEU A 286 12.70 -0.26 12.43
CA LEU A 286 11.30 -0.46 12.79
C LEU A 286 10.45 0.57 12.04
N LYS A 287 9.53 0.09 11.22
CA LYS A 287 8.58 0.93 10.46
C LYS A 287 7.28 1.09 11.22
N ILE A 288 6.80 2.32 11.34
CA ILE A 288 5.58 2.67 12.06
C ILE A 288 4.71 3.51 11.12
N SER A 289 3.42 3.19 11.04
CA SER A 289 2.45 3.97 10.26
C SER A 289 1.28 4.37 11.15
N ARG A 290 0.90 5.64 11.12
CA ARG A 290 -0.15 6.24 11.96
C ARG A 290 -1.11 7.06 11.12
N LEU A 291 -2.36 7.19 11.54
CA LEU A 291 -3.27 8.14 10.90
C LEU A 291 -2.80 9.58 11.12
N ASN A 292 -2.79 10.36 10.05
CA ASN A 292 -2.48 11.77 10.10
C ASN A 292 -3.66 12.54 10.73
N SER A 293 -3.41 13.20 11.87
CA SER A 293 -4.43 13.92 12.62
C SER A 293 -4.89 15.23 11.97
N LYS A 294 -4.26 15.67 10.86
CA LYS A 294 -4.40 17.05 10.40
C LYS A 294 -5.60 17.42 9.56
N ASN A 295 -6.41 16.52 9.03
CA ASN A 295 -7.52 16.93 8.15
C ASN A 295 -8.78 16.07 8.34
N TYR A 296 -9.57 16.39 9.36
CA TYR A 296 -11.00 16.05 9.38
C TYR A 296 -11.82 17.22 9.92
N ARG A 297 -12.00 18.24 9.07
CA ARG A 297 -13.15 19.16 9.09
C ARG A 297 -13.65 19.39 7.67
#